data_AF-A0A1V5A3Q9-F1
#
_entry.id   AF-A0A1V5A3Q9-F1
#
_cell.length_a   1.000
_cell.length_b   1.000
_cell.length_c   1.000
_cell.angle_alpha   90.00
_cell.angle_beta   90.00
_cell.angle_gamma   90.00
#
_symmetry.space_group_name_H-M   'P 1'
#
loop_
_entity.id
_entity.type
_entity.pdbx_description
1 polymer ?
#
loop_
_entity_poly.entity_id
_entity_poly.type
_entity_poly.pdbx_seq_one_letter_code
_entity_poly.pdbx_strand_id
1 'polypeptide(L)'
;MEKFLYDYIYRMTPFFGRIDEETAHEIASAVLSFKFGLYEKTVIDTSKALARLPSDDPGRVLKRALLILQERAIALEDAQVSDFAEGGFEPSDTQYLAVNLEPGLIEDQDSLNLDNALLLLYAVAYLQSPDDGQSLEEHQNFVIQILENYRESLNLK
;
A
#
# COMPACT_ATOMS: atom_id res chain seq x y z
N MET A 1 -13.95 1.87 -11.08
CA MET A 1 -12.69 2.15 -10.37
C MET A 1 -11.46 1.43 -10.96
N GLU A 2 -11.61 0.30 -11.64
CA GLU A 2 -10.49 -0.39 -12.33
C GLU A 2 -9.61 0.54 -13.18
N LYS A 3 -10.22 1.35 -14.06
CA LYS A 3 -9.47 2.30 -14.89
C LYS A 3 -8.60 3.24 -14.04
N PHE A 4 -9.14 3.77 -12.95
CA PHE A 4 -8.39 4.64 -12.04
C PHE A 4 -7.20 3.91 -11.40
N LEU A 5 -7.41 2.66 -10.97
CA LEU A 5 -6.33 1.83 -10.45
C LEU A 5 -5.23 1.59 -11.49
N TYR A 6 -5.57 1.24 -12.73
CA TYR A 6 -4.58 1.05 -13.79
C TYR A 6 -3.85 2.35 -14.17
N ASP A 7 -4.56 3.48 -14.23
CA ASP A 7 -3.96 4.80 -14.45
C ASP A 7 -2.97 5.14 -13.31
N TYR A 8 -3.33 4.81 -12.06
CA TYR A 8 -2.46 4.96 -10.90
C TYR A 8 -1.21 4.06 -11.00
N ILE A 9 -1.38 2.76 -11.25
CA ILE A 9 -0.28 1.81 -11.43
C ILE A 9 0.66 2.28 -12.55
N TYR A 10 0.10 2.69 -13.68
CA TYR A 10 0.89 3.20 -14.80
C TYR A 10 1.72 4.43 -14.42
N ARG A 11 1.14 5.37 -13.66
CA ARG A 11 1.85 6.56 -13.13
C ARG A 11 3.00 6.17 -12.20
N MET A 12 2.92 5.04 -11.51
CA MET A 12 3.94 4.57 -10.56
C MET A 12 5.15 3.91 -11.26
N THR A 13 4.97 3.41 -12.49
CA THR A 13 6.03 2.75 -13.29
C THR A 13 7.40 3.43 -13.26
N PRO A 14 7.56 4.74 -13.57
CA PRO A 14 8.88 5.37 -13.62
C PRO A 14 9.59 5.46 -12.26
N PHE A 15 8.86 5.34 -11.14
CA PHE A 15 9.43 5.51 -9.80
C PHE A 15 9.93 4.19 -9.21
N PHE A 16 9.29 3.06 -9.54
CA PHE A 16 9.53 1.79 -8.88
C PHE A 16 10.12 0.70 -9.78
N GLY A 17 10.52 1.03 -11.01
CA GLY A 17 11.17 0.09 -11.93
C GLY A 17 12.57 -0.41 -11.51
N ARG A 18 13.05 -0.04 -10.32
CA ARG A 18 14.32 -0.52 -9.73
C ARG A 18 14.12 -1.50 -8.56
N ILE A 19 12.88 -1.73 -8.14
CA ILE A 19 12.59 -2.73 -7.12
C ILE A 19 12.81 -4.10 -7.75
N ASP A 20 13.65 -4.92 -7.14
CA ASP A 20 13.92 -6.27 -7.62
C ASP A 20 12.73 -7.21 -7.36
N GLU A 21 12.68 -8.29 -8.13
CA GLU A 21 11.58 -9.27 -8.10
C GLU A 21 11.40 -9.91 -6.71
N GLU A 22 12.49 -10.16 -5.97
CA GLU A 22 12.41 -10.76 -4.64
C GLU A 22 11.79 -9.79 -3.63
N THR A 23 12.21 -8.52 -3.65
CA THR A 23 11.57 -7.47 -2.84
C THR A 23 10.11 -7.28 -3.23
N ALA A 24 9.79 -7.28 -4.53
CA ALA A 24 8.42 -7.15 -5.01
C ALA A 24 7.54 -8.34 -4.59
N HIS A 25 8.09 -9.55 -4.58
CA HIS A 25 7.42 -10.76 -4.09
C HIS A 25 7.08 -10.66 -2.61
N GLU A 26 8.01 -10.22 -1.77
CA GLU A 26 7.73 -10.03 -0.34
C GLU A 26 6.65 -8.96 -0.11
N ILE A 27 6.61 -7.90 -0.93
CA ILE A 27 5.54 -6.91 -0.90
C ILE A 27 4.19 -7.52 -1.31
N ALA A 28 4.14 -8.30 -2.39
CA ALA A 28 2.93 -8.99 -2.84
C ALA A 28 2.40 -9.93 -1.75
N SER A 29 3.30 -10.72 -1.17
CA SER A 29 3.03 -11.68 -0.10
C SER A 29 2.48 -10.96 1.14
N ALA A 30 3.05 -9.83 1.53
CA ALA A 30 2.56 -9.01 2.64
C ALA A 30 1.14 -8.46 2.41
N VAL A 31 0.87 -7.90 1.22
CA VAL A 31 -0.45 -7.36 0.85
C VAL A 31 -1.51 -8.46 0.85
N LEU A 32 -1.23 -9.61 0.23
CA LEU A 32 -2.17 -10.73 0.17
C LEU A 32 -2.40 -11.34 1.55
N SER A 33 -1.35 -11.50 2.36
CA SER A 33 -1.48 -12.01 3.73
C SER A 33 -2.33 -11.09 4.59
N PHE A 34 -2.18 -9.77 4.44
CA PHE A 34 -2.96 -8.80 5.18
C PHE A 34 -4.45 -8.88 4.79
N LYS A 35 -4.73 -8.95 3.50
CA LYS A 35 -6.08 -9.15 2.97
C LYS A 35 -6.74 -10.40 3.57
N PHE A 36 -6.00 -11.49 3.74
CA PHE A 36 -6.52 -12.74 4.28
C PHE A 36 -6.54 -12.81 5.81
N GLY A 37 -6.15 -11.73 6.51
CA GLY A 37 -6.09 -11.70 7.97
C GLY A 37 -4.95 -12.51 8.58
N LEU A 38 -3.92 -12.83 7.78
CA LEU A 38 -2.72 -13.54 8.22
C LEU A 38 -1.69 -12.52 8.76
N TYR A 39 -2.02 -11.83 9.84
CA TYR A 39 -1.28 -10.66 10.30
C TYR A 39 0.15 -10.96 10.76
N GLU A 40 0.38 -12.06 11.49
CA GLU A 40 1.74 -12.52 11.81
C GLU A 40 2.61 -12.66 10.55
N LYS A 41 2.05 -13.27 9.49
CA LYS A 41 2.74 -13.42 8.20
C LYS A 41 2.98 -12.08 7.53
N THR A 42 2.02 -11.16 7.56
CA THR A 42 2.22 -9.78 7.07
C THR A 42 3.39 -9.10 7.77
N VAL A 43 3.54 -9.23 9.09
CA VAL A 43 4.66 -8.64 9.83
C VAL A 43 6.00 -9.23 9.39
N ILE A 44 6.05 -10.54 9.16
CA ILE A 44 7.25 -11.23 8.67
C ILE A 44 7.63 -10.73 7.28
N ASP A 45 6.70 -10.72 6.33
CA ASP A 45 6.99 -10.39 4.94
C ASP A 45 7.30 -8.89 4.76
N THR A 46 6.61 -8.01 5.50
CA THR A 46 6.96 -6.58 5.55
C THR A 46 8.40 -6.37 6.07
N SER A 47 8.82 -7.10 7.10
CA SER A 47 10.19 -7.02 7.63
C SER A 47 11.24 -7.44 6.60
N LYS A 48 10.97 -8.50 5.82
CA LYS A 48 11.85 -8.96 4.75
C LYS A 48 11.94 -7.96 3.60
N ALA A 49 10.82 -7.36 3.20
CA ALA A 49 10.80 -6.31 2.18
C ALA A 49 11.58 -5.07 2.65
N LEU A 50 11.34 -4.61 3.88
CA LEU A 50 12.03 -3.47 4.50
C LEU A 50 13.56 -3.60 4.48
N ALA A 51 14.08 -4.82 4.68
CA ALA A 51 15.52 -5.07 4.70
C ALA A 51 16.22 -4.91 3.33
N ARG A 52 15.45 -4.91 2.23
CA ARG A 52 15.98 -4.88 0.85
C ARG A 52 15.70 -3.56 0.11
N LEU A 53 14.94 -2.64 0.70
CA LEU A 53 14.56 -1.40 0.03
C LEU A 53 15.76 -0.52 -0.33
N PRO A 54 15.73 0.15 -1.50
CA PRO A 54 16.68 1.20 -1.82
C PRO A 54 16.53 2.40 -0.85
N SER A 55 17.61 3.15 -0.66
CA SER A 55 17.63 4.35 0.21
C SER A 55 17.34 5.66 -0.54
N ASP A 56 16.72 5.59 -1.72
CA ASP A 56 16.30 6.75 -2.52
C ASP A 56 14.89 7.24 -2.13
N ASP A 57 14.42 8.30 -2.79
CA ASP A 57 13.11 8.90 -2.48
C ASP A 57 11.94 7.90 -2.62
N PRO A 58 11.80 7.13 -3.73
CA PRO A 58 10.78 6.08 -3.83
C PRO A 58 10.93 5.02 -2.74
N GLY A 59 12.16 4.60 -2.43
CA GLY A 59 12.44 3.67 -1.35
C GLY A 59 12.00 4.17 0.03
N ARG A 60 12.16 5.47 0.32
CA ARG A 60 11.66 6.10 1.56
C ARG A 60 10.13 5.99 1.67
N VAL A 61 9.41 6.25 0.58
CA VAL A 61 7.94 6.22 0.58
C VAL A 61 7.43 4.78 0.71
N LEU A 62 8.06 3.82 0.04
CA LEU A 62 7.77 2.40 0.23
C LEU A 62 8.04 1.94 1.65
N LYS A 63 9.13 2.41 2.25
CA LYS A 63 9.45 2.13 3.66
C LYS A 63 8.32 2.58 4.58
N ARG A 64 7.78 3.79 4.39
CA ARG A 64 6.61 4.26 5.18
C ARG A 64 5.40 3.36 4.95
N ALA A 65 5.07 3.04 3.70
CA ALA A 65 3.92 2.19 3.40
C ALA A 65 4.02 0.81 4.07
N LEU A 66 5.22 0.19 4.06
CA LEU A 66 5.47 -1.08 4.74
C LEU A 66 5.37 -0.97 6.26
N LEU A 67 5.87 0.12 6.86
CA LEU A 67 5.74 0.36 8.30
C LEU A 67 4.29 0.55 8.73
N ILE A 68 3.50 1.35 7.99
CA ILE A 68 2.06 1.54 8.24
C ILE A 68 1.33 0.19 8.21
N LEU A 69 1.60 -0.63 7.18
CA LEU A 69 0.99 -1.95 7.05
C LEU A 69 1.40 -2.90 8.19
N GLN A 70 2.69 -2.89 8.56
CA GLN A 70 3.24 -3.70 9.63
C GLN A 70 2.63 -3.35 10.99
N GLU A 71 2.61 -2.07 11.35
CA GLU A 71 2.02 -1.59 12.60
C GLU A 71 0.54 -1.94 12.68
N ARG A 72 -0.19 -1.77 11.58
CA ARG A 72 -1.60 -2.17 11.51
C ARG A 72 -1.77 -3.68 11.71
N ALA A 73 -0.92 -4.50 11.11
CA ALA A 73 -0.96 -5.95 11.28
C ALA A 73 -0.68 -6.35 12.74
N ILE A 74 0.33 -5.75 13.40
CA ILE A 74 0.64 -5.98 14.81
C ILE A 74 -0.57 -5.64 15.69
N ALA A 75 -1.17 -4.47 15.49
CA ALA A 75 -2.32 -4.04 16.28
C ALA A 75 -3.53 -4.98 16.13
N LEU A 76 -3.77 -5.49 14.92
CA LEU A 76 -4.85 -6.44 14.65
C LEU A 76 -4.58 -7.83 15.25
N GLU A 77 -3.33 -8.29 15.23
CA GLU A 77 -2.92 -9.56 15.85
C GLU A 77 -3.06 -9.50 17.38
N ASP A 78 -2.60 -8.41 18.00
CA ASP A 78 -2.65 -8.23 19.46
C ASP A 78 -4.04 -7.80 19.97
N ALA A 79 -5.04 -7.67 19.08
CA ALA A 79 -6.36 -7.11 19.35
C ALA A 79 -6.31 -5.76 20.10
N GLN A 80 -5.27 -4.95 19.83
CA GLN A 80 -5.06 -3.67 20.48
C GLN A 80 -5.86 -2.56 19.80
N VAL A 81 -6.53 -1.75 20.60
CA VAL A 81 -6.98 -0.41 20.20
C VAL A 81 -5.83 0.53 20.54
N SER A 82 -4.82 0.57 19.68
CA SER A 82 -3.70 1.50 19.81
C SER A 82 -4.02 2.81 19.10
N ASP A 83 -3.64 3.94 19.70
CA ASP A 83 -3.40 5.17 18.94
C ASP A 83 -2.26 4.87 17.95
N PHE A 84 -2.56 4.80 16.65
CA PHE A 84 -1.56 4.49 15.63
C PHE A 84 -0.49 5.60 15.63
N ALA A 85 0.79 5.24 15.60
CA ALA A 85 1.87 6.17 15.87
C ALA A 85 2.12 7.17 14.72
N GLU A 86 2.72 8.31 15.09
CA GLU A 86 2.98 9.61 14.44
C GLU A 86 3.51 9.66 12.98
N GLY A 87 3.61 8.54 12.25
CA GLY A 87 4.34 8.42 10.98
C GLY A 87 3.48 8.21 9.74
N GLY A 88 2.54 9.11 9.45
CA GLY A 88 1.80 9.12 8.19
C GLY A 88 2.65 9.48 6.97
N PHE A 89 2.01 9.54 5.80
CA PHE A 89 2.65 10.11 4.62
C PHE A 89 2.86 11.62 4.79
N GLU A 90 3.98 12.12 4.29
CA GLU A 90 4.31 13.55 4.32
C GLU A 90 3.82 14.25 3.03
N PRO A 91 3.69 15.60 3.03
CA PRO A 91 3.30 16.34 1.83
C PRO A 91 4.20 16.07 0.61
N SER A 92 5.49 15.76 0.82
CA SER A 92 6.42 15.36 -0.26
C SER A 92 6.05 14.03 -0.93
N ASP A 93 5.26 13.20 -0.26
CA ASP A 93 4.93 11.86 -0.70
C ASP A 93 3.66 11.84 -1.58
N THR A 94 2.96 12.97 -1.68
CA THR A 94 1.68 13.14 -2.41
C THR A 94 1.70 12.58 -3.84
N GLN A 95 2.82 12.71 -4.55
CA GLN A 95 2.94 12.22 -5.94
C GLN A 95 2.83 10.69 -6.06
N TYR A 96 3.10 9.96 -4.98
CA TYR A 96 3.05 8.50 -4.91
C TYR A 96 1.69 7.99 -4.41
N LEU A 97 0.86 8.85 -3.83
CA LEU A 97 -0.42 8.45 -3.23
C LEU A 97 -1.52 8.33 -4.28
N ALA A 98 -2.34 7.30 -4.16
CA ALA A 98 -3.50 7.09 -5.03
C ALA A 98 -4.64 8.05 -4.66
N VAL A 99 -4.85 8.25 -3.37
CA VAL A 99 -5.92 9.06 -2.80
C VAL A 99 -5.29 10.27 -2.11
N ASN A 100 -5.49 11.45 -2.70
CA ASN A 100 -5.05 12.73 -2.13
C ASN A 100 -6.26 13.64 -1.98
N LEU A 101 -6.75 13.79 -0.75
CA LEU A 101 -7.96 14.56 -0.43
C LEU A 101 -7.58 15.87 0.24
N GLU A 102 -8.44 16.88 0.08
CA GLU A 102 -8.33 18.09 0.89
C GLU A 102 -8.57 17.74 2.38
N PRO A 103 -7.90 18.39 3.34
CA PRO A 103 -8.03 18.06 4.76
C PRO A 103 -9.46 18.05 5.30
N GLY A 104 -10.36 18.87 4.72
CA GLY A 104 -11.77 18.91 5.10
C GLY A 104 -12.63 17.73 4.61
N LEU A 105 -12.09 16.89 3.72
CA LEU A 105 -12.73 15.68 3.19
C LEU A 105 -12.18 14.40 3.83
N ILE A 106 -11.20 14.52 4.73
CA ILE A 106 -10.58 13.38 5.42
C ILE A 106 -11.40 13.08 6.67
N GLU A 107 -12.09 11.94 6.67
CA GLU A 107 -12.85 11.47 7.84
C GLU A 107 -11.92 10.92 8.93
N ASP A 108 -10.98 10.06 8.53
CA ASP A 108 -9.96 9.47 9.40
C ASP A 108 -8.61 9.41 8.68
N GLN A 109 -7.61 10.06 9.26
CA GLN A 109 -6.27 10.16 8.68
C GLN A 109 -5.52 8.82 8.72
N ASP A 110 -5.76 8.01 9.74
CA ASP A 110 -5.08 6.72 9.90
C ASP A 110 -5.59 5.69 8.90
N SER A 111 -6.91 5.63 8.69
CA SER A 111 -7.52 4.82 7.64
C SER A 111 -7.04 5.26 6.25
N LEU A 112 -6.99 6.57 5.96
CA LEU A 112 -6.48 7.07 4.69
C LEU A 112 -5.00 6.70 4.46
N ASN A 113 -4.18 6.75 5.50
CA ASN A 113 -2.77 6.35 5.44
C ASN A 113 -2.64 4.85 5.13
N LEU A 114 -3.40 4.00 5.82
CA LEU A 114 -3.40 2.56 5.56
C LEU A 114 -3.87 2.24 4.14
N ASP A 115 -4.95 2.86 3.69
CA ASP A 115 -5.50 2.64 2.35
C ASP A 115 -4.52 3.04 1.26
N ASN A 116 -3.88 4.20 1.39
CA ASN A 116 -2.82 4.61 0.47
C ASN A 116 -1.59 3.69 0.54
N ALA A 117 -1.22 3.19 1.72
CA ALA A 117 -0.13 2.24 1.87
C ALA A 117 -0.44 0.93 1.11
N LEU A 118 -1.64 0.37 1.30
CA LEU A 118 -2.09 -0.84 0.60
C LEU A 118 -2.12 -0.63 -0.92
N LEU A 119 -2.61 0.51 -1.39
CA LEU A 119 -2.67 0.84 -2.82
C LEU A 119 -1.27 0.96 -3.42
N LEU A 120 -0.35 1.65 -2.75
CA LEU A 120 1.02 1.79 -3.22
C LEU A 120 1.76 0.46 -3.26
N LEU A 121 1.65 -0.34 -2.19
CA LEU A 121 2.28 -1.66 -2.10
C LEU A 121 1.73 -2.61 -3.17
N TYR A 122 0.41 -2.62 -3.38
CA TYR A 122 -0.21 -3.37 -4.46
C TYR A 122 0.32 -2.93 -5.82
N ALA A 123 0.42 -1.62 -6.08
CA ALA A 123 0.91 -1.12 -7.36
C ALA A 123 2.36 -1.54 -7.62
N VAL A 124 3.24 -1.47 -6.62
CA VAL A 124 4.64 -1.90 -6.76
C VAL A 124 4.75 -3.41 -6.96
N ALA A 125 4.03 -4.20 -6.17
CA ALA A 125 3.97 -5.65 -6.33
C ALA A 125 3.48 -6.04 -7.73
N TYR A 126 2.40 -5.41 -8.22
CA TYR A 126 1.83 -5.68 -9.53
C TYR A 126 2.80 -5.31 -10.67
N LEU A 127 3.60 -4.26 -10.50
CA LEU A 127 4.57 -3.83 -11.51
C LEU A 127 5.83 -4.69 -11.57
N GLN A 128 6.28 -5.22 -10.43
CA GLN A 128 7.64 -5.77 -10.28
C GLN A 128 7.68 -7.23 -9.81
N SER A 129 6.56 -7.84 -9.42
CA SER A 129 6.49 -9.28 -9.10
C SER A 129 5.75 -10.04 -10.22
N PRO A 130 6.46 -10.53 -11.25
CA PRO A 130 5.83 -11.30 -12.32
C PRO A 130 5.21 -12.61 -11.82
N ASP A 131 5.83 -13.25 -10.81
CA ASP A 131 5.38 -14.52 -10.26
C ASP A 131 4.07 -14.40 -9.47
N ASP A 132 3.81 -13.24 -8.86
CA ASP A 132 2.57 -12.99 -8.12
C ASP A 132 1.50 -12.29 -8.95
N GLY A 133 1.79 -11.92 -10.20
CA GLY A 133 0.90 -11.12 -11.05
C GLY A 133 -0.50 -11.72 -11.18
N GLN A 134 -0.60 -13.03 -11.40
CA GLN A 134 -1.90 -13.73 -11.47
C GLN A 134 -2.65 -13.66 -10.14
N SER A 135 -1.99 -13.93 -9.01
CA SER A 135 -2.63 -13.88 -7.70
C SER A 135 -3.07 -12.47 -7.32
N LEU A 136 -2.31 -11.44 -7.69
CA LEU A 136 -2.68 -10.05 -7.49
C LEU A 136 -3.90 -9.67 -8.34
N GLU A 137 -3.95 -10.09 -9.61
CA GLU A 137 -5.10 -9.86 -10.50
C GLU A 137 -6.37 -10.55 -9.97
N GLU A 138 -6.29 -11.82 -9.58
CA GLU A 138 -7.41 -12.58 -8.98
C GLU A 138 -7.95 -11.93 -7.69
N HIS A 139 -7.12 -11.10 -7.04
CA HIS A 139 -7.42 -10.46 -5.78
C HIS A 139 -7.55 -8.94 -5.87
N GLN A 140 -7.52 -8.38 -7.07
CA GLN A 140 -7.58 -6.95 -7.35
C GLN A 140 -8.84 -6.27 -6.79
N ASN A 141 -9.95 -7.01 -6.67
CA ASN A 141 -11.18 -6.51 -6.05
C ASN A 141 -10.96 -5.93 -4.64
N PHE A 142 -9.96 -6.41 -3.92
CA PHE A 142 -9.59 -5.87 -2.60
C PHE A 142 -9.20 -4.38 -2.68
N VAL A 143 -8.25 -4.02 -3.55
CA VAL A 143 -7.82 -2.62 -3.70
C VAL A 143 -8.84 -1.77 -4.45
N ILE A 144 -9.66 -2.38 -5.30
CA ILE A 144 -10.80 -1.69 -5.93
C ILE A 144 -11.79 -1.27 -4.85
N GLN A 145 -12.16 -2.15 -3.91
CA GLN A 145 -13.09 -1.80 -2.83
C GLN A 145 -12.57 -0.66 -1.94
N ILE A 146 -11.26 -0.62 -1.67
CA ILE A 146 -10.64 0.52 -0.99
C ILE A 146 -10.90 1.81 -1.77
N LEU A 147 -10.59 1.80 -3.07
CA LEU A 147 -10.79 2.96 -3.94
C LEU A 147 -12.27 3.37 -4.07
N GLU A 148 -13.21 2.41 -4.05
CA GLU A 148 -14.64 2.69 -4.09
C GLU A 148 -15.12 3.56 -2.92
N ASN A 149 -14.53 3.40 -1.73
CA ASN A 149 -14.85 4.23 -0.56
C ASN A 149 -14.55 5.73 -0.79
N TYR A 150 -13.64 6.04 -1.73
CA TYR A 150 -13.21 7.40 -2.04
C TYR A 150 -13.80 7.94 -3.33
N ARG A 151 -14.68 7.20 -4.02
CA ARG A 151 -15.21 7.56 -5.34
C ARG A 151 -15.82 8.97 -5.34
N GLU A 152 -16.67 9.27 -4.38
CA GLU A 152 -17.35 10.57 -4.27
C GLU A 152 -16.35 11.69 -3.95
N SER A 153 -15.48 11.49 -2.96
CA SER A 153 -14.46 12.46 -2.54
C SER A 153 -13.44 12.77 -3.64
N LEU A 154 -13.17 11.82 -4.53
CA LEU A 154 -12.30 11.98 -5.71
C LEU A 154 -13.04 12.57 -6.93
N ASN A 155 -14.33 12.86 -6.82
CA ASN A 155 -15.18 13.34 -7.93
C ASN A 155 -15.16 12.42 -9.16
N LEU A 156 -15.03 11.10 -8.94
CA LEU A 156 -15.03 10.10 -10.00
C LEU A 156 -16.48 9.67 -10.27
N LYS A 157 -16.98 9.94 -11.47
CA LYS A 157 -18.35 9.58 -11.91
C LYS A 157 -18.43 8.14 -12.42
#